data_AF-A0A7W1GN10-F1
#
_entry.id   AF-A0A7W1GN10-F1
#
_cell.length_a   1.000
_cell.length_b   1.000
_cell.length_c   1.000
_cell.angle_alpha   90.00
_cell.angle_beta   90.00
_cell.angle_gamma   90.00
#
_symmetry.space_group_name_H-M   'P 1'
#
loop_
_entity.id
_entity.type
_entity.pdbx_description
1 polymer ?
#
loop_
_entity_poly.entity_id
_entity_poly.type
_entity_poly.pdbx_seq_one_letter_code
_entity_poly.pdbx_strand_id
1 'polypeptide(L)'
;RAVRVELTVHSRGPVIRAEAAAGDKMSALDGALVRLESQLRRAADRRRVHHGNRSPVSLSEAAAAAAPPPSAESDGDDPNVPRQVGPLTVIGDGPVVVREKLFKAAPMTLDQALYEMELVGHDFFLFIDKETDLPSVVYRRHGYDYGVIRVEA
;
A
#
# COMPACT_ATOMS: atom_id res chain seq x y z
N ARG A 1 -30.17 21.90 13.79
CA ARG A 1 -30.16 20.57 13.15
C ARG A 1 -28.74 20.33 12.66
N ALA A 2 -28.03 19.31 13.12
CA ALA A 2 -26.66 19.06 12.66
C ALA A 2 -26.68 18.55 11.20
N VAL A 3 -25.83 19.11 10.36
CA VAL A 3 -25.64 18.73 8.96
C VAL A 3 -24.34 17.93 8.88
N ARG A 4 -24.38 16.80 8.17
CA ARG A 4 -23.24 15.92 7.93
C ARG A 4 -22.85 15.99 6.45
N VAL A 5 -21.56 16.14 6.18
CA VAL A 5 -20.98 16.20 4.84
C VAL A 5 -19.95 15.07 4.73
N GLU A 6 -20.03 14.32 3.63
CA GLU A 6 -19.09 13.26 3.29
C GLU A 6 -18.43 13.58 1.95
N LEU A 7 -17.10 13.60 1.93
CA LEU A 7 -16.29 13.83 0.73
C LEU A 7 -15.50 12.55 0.44
N THR A 8 -15.68 12.00 -0.76
CA THR A 8 -14.90 10.86 -1.25
C THR A 8 -14.10 11.28 -2.47
N VAL A 9 -12.79 11.05 -2.44
CA VAL A 9 -11.87 11.35 -3.55
C VAL A 9 -11.32 10.05 -4.12
N HIS A 10 -11.64 9.82 -5.40
CA HIS A 10 -11.01 8.79 -6.22
C HIS A 10 -9.67 9.32 -6.79
N SER A 11 -8.60 8.56 -6.61
CA SER A 11 -7.28 8.90 -7.17
C SER A 11 -6.60 7.63 -7.69
N ARG A 12 -5.47 7.75 -8.40
CA ARG A 12 -4.62 6.62 -8.84
C ARG A 12 -3.88 5.95 -7.66
N GLY A 13 -4.60 5.63 -6.60
CA GLY A 13 -4.11 5.03 -5.36
C GLY A 13 -5.27 4.81 -4.39
N PRO A 14 -5.04 4.74 -3.06
CA PRO A 14 -6.11 4.46 -2.12
C PRO A 14 -7.22 5.51 -2.19
N VAL A 15 -8.47 5.06 -2.08
CA VAL A 15 -9.65 5.93 -2.00
C VAL A 15 -9.62 6.65 -0.66
N ILE A 16 -9.76 7.98 -0.69
CA ILE A 16 -9.68 8.84 0.49
C ILE A 16 -11.08 9.35 0.81
N ARG A 17 -11.48 9.22 2.08
CA ARG A 17 -12.79 9.64 2.57
C ARG A 17 -12.65 10.52 3.81
N ALA A 18 -13.36 11.63 3.79
CA ALA A 18 -13.45 12.57 4.91
C ALA A 18 -14.92 12.86 5.22
N GLU A 19 -15.26 12.82 6.50
CA GLU A 19 -16.59 13.12 7.00
C GLU A 19 -16.48 14.21 8.08
N ALA A 20 -17.41 15.15 8.09
CA ALA A 20 -17.59 16.08 9.20
C ALA A 20 -19.07 16.43 9.40
N ALA A 21 -19.42 16.79 10.64
CA ALA A 21 -20.76 17.24 10.99
C ALA A 21 -20.69 18.54 11.79
N ALA A 22 -21.56 19.50 11.48
CA ALA A 22 -21.62 20.80 12.16
C ALA A 22 -23.05 21.35 12.22
N GLY A 23 -23.24 22.47 12.93
CA GLY A 23 -24.54 23.13 13.09
C GLY A 23 -25.10 23.75 11.81
N ASP A 24 -24.21 24.08 10.86
CA ASP A 24 -24.52 24.67 9.56
C ASP A 24 -23.75 23.97 8.43
N LYS A 25 -24.18 24.22 7.18
CA LYS A 25 -23.63 23.56 5.99
C LYS A 25 -22.18 23.96 5.71
N MET A 26 -21.83 25.23 5.93
CA MET A 26 -20.50 25.75 5.59
C MET A 26 -19.47 25.22 6.58
N SER A 27 -19.77 25.24 7.88
CA SER A 27 -18.89 24.67 8.90
C SER A 27 -18.69 23.15 8.73
N ALA A 28 -19.72 22.42 8.28
CA ALA A 28 -19.59 20.99 8.01
C ALA A 28 -18.70 20.72 6.79
N LEU A 29 -18.78 21.59 5.76
CA LEU A 29 -17.92 21.52 4.58
C LEU A 29 -16.46 21.86 4.94
N ASP A 30 -16.22 22.96 5.66
CA ASP A 30 -14.88 23.39 6.06
C ASP A 30 -14.20 22.32 6.93
N GLY A 31 -14.96 21.73 7.88
CA GLY A 31 -14.47 20.63 8.70
C GLY A 31 -14.12 19.37 7.88
N ALA A 32 -14.89 19.08 6.82
CA ALA A 32 -14.60 17.97 5.92
C ALA A 32 -13.38 18.27 5.03
N LEU A 33 -13.21 19.52 4.58
CA LEU A 33 -12.07 19.98 3.79
C LEU A 33 -10.75 19.86 4.57
N VAL A 34 -10.69 20.35 5.81
CA VAL A 34 -9.49 20.24 6.65
C VAL A 34 -9.07 18.78 6.85
N ARG A 35 -10.04 17.88 7.09
CA ARG A 35 -9.78 16.44 7.22
C ARG A 35 -9.28 15.86 5.90
N LEU A 36 -9.89 16.24 4.77
CA LEU A 36 -9.51 15.77 3.45
C LEU A 36 -8.09 16.20 3.07
N GLU A 37 -7.72 17.46 3.30
CA GLU A 37 -6.37 17.98 3.05
C GLU A 37 -5.30 17.20 3.82
N SER A 38 -5.56 16.91 5.11
CA SER A 38 -4.63 16.15 5.93
C SER A 38 -4.41 14.72 5.40
N GLN A 39 -5.48 14.08 4.91
CA GLN A 39 -5.39 12.73 4.33
C GLN A 39 -4.70 12.74 2.96
N LEU A 40 -4.97 13.75 2.13
CA LEU A 40 -4.30 13.93 0.84
C LEU A 40 -2.79 14.17 1.02
N ARG A 41 -2.38 14.99 1.99
CA ARG A 41 -0.97 15.20 2.32
C ARG A 41 -0.30 13.88 2.73
N ARG A 42 -0.88 13.14 3.68
CA ARG A 42 -0.36 11.82 4.12
C ARG A 42 -0.27 10.82 2.96
N ALA A 43 -1.25 10.80 2.07
CA ALA A 43 -1.24 9.92 0.90
C ALA A 43 -0.16 10.33 -0.12
N ALA A 44 0.07 11.63 -0.32
CA ALA A 44 1.13 12.14 -1.17
C ALA A 44 2.52 11.86 -0.57
N ASP A 45 2.69 12.04 0.74
CA ASP A 45 3.95 11.75 1.44
C ASP A 45 4.30 10.26 1.37
N ARG A 46 3.35 9.36 1.61
CA ARG A 46 3.56 7.91 1.41
C ARG A 46 4.00 7.57 -0.02
N ARG A 47 3.43 8.24 -1.04
CA ARG A 47 3.85 8.04 -2.44
C ARG A 47 5.26 8.54 -2.71
N ARG A 48 5.71 9.61 -2.02
CA ARG A 48 7.08 10.15 -2.14
C ARG A 48 8.13 9.28 -1.46
N VAL A 49 7.77 8.51 -0.44
CA VAL A 49 8.69 7.66 0.33
C VAL A 49 9.15 6.41 -0.45
N HIS A 50 8.71 6.22 -1.69
CA HIS A 50 9.22 5.16 -2.56
C HIS A 50 10.27 5.67 -3.56
N HIS A 51 11.53 5.79 -3.13
CA HIS A 51 12.69 5.53 -4.01
C HIS A 51 14.00 5.29 -3.24
N GLY A 52 14.35 4.01 -3.06
CA GLY A 52 15.74 3.54 -3.11
C GLY A 52 16.67 3.81 -1.92
N ASN A 53 17.84 3.18 -2.01
CA ASN A 53 18.94 3.05 -1.03
C ASN A 53 19.67 4.37 -0.64
N ARG A 54 18.96 5.51 -0.65
CA ARG A 54 19.44 6.81 -0.16
C ARG A 54 18.27 7.56 0.47
N SER A 55 17.79 7.08 1.62
CA SER A 55 17.04 7.95 2.51
C SER A 55 18.00 9.02 3.06
N PRO A 56 17.78 10.32 2.82
CA PRO A 56 18.44 11.33 3.63
C PRO A 56 17.98 11.14 5.08
N VAL A 57 18.94 11.25 5.99
CA VAL A 57 18.79 11.07 7.44
C VAL A 57 17.51 11.74 7.92
N SER A 58 16.66 10.96 8.59
CA SER A 58 15.42 11.48 9.16
C SER A 58 15.73 12.58 10.18
N LEU A 59 14.89 13.62 10.29
CA LEU A 59 15.07 14.67 11.30
C LEU A 59 15.17 14.11 12.74
N SER A 60 14.56 12.95 12.98
CA SER A 60 14.68 12.16 14.21
C SER A 60 16.08 11.55 14.41
N GLU A 61 16.71 11.03 13.36
CA GLU A 61 18.10 10.52 13.44
C GLU A 61 19.11 11.66 13.62
N ALA A 62 18.92 12.80 12.94
CA ALA A 62 19.81 13.94 13.08
C ALA A 62 19.76 14.56 14.50
N ALA A 63 18.58 14.57 15.12
CA ALA A 63 18.42 15.00 16.51
C ALA A 63 19.00 13.99 17.51
N ALA A 64 18.93 12.68 17.22
CA ALA A 64 19.50 11.64 18.06
C ALA A 64 21.04 11.65 18.07
N ALA A 65 21.69 12.00 16.96
CA ALA A 65 23.16 12.10 16.87
C ALA A 65 23.76 13.30 17.65
N ALA A 66 22.94 14.29 18.03
CA ALA A 66 23.38 15.50 18.72
C ALA A 66 23.10 15.49 20.23
N ALA A 67 22.55 14.41 20.79
CA ALA A 67 22.19 14.33 22.20
C ALA A 67 23.36 13.80 23.06
N PRO A 68 23.77 14.49 24.14
CA PRO A 68 24.76 13.97 25.09
C PRO A 68 24.19 12.76 25.87
N PRO A 69 25.04 11.83 26.34
CA PRO A 69 24.59 10.56 26.91
C PRO A 69 23.79 10.76 28.20
N PRO A 70 22.68 10.04 28.40
CA PRO A 70 21.92 10.08 29.64
C PRO A 70 22.57 9.19 30.71
N SER A 71 22.65 9.73 31.92
CA SER A 71 22.92 8.98 33.15
C SER A 71 21.79 7.98 33.43
N ALA A 72 22.19 6.84 33.98
CA ALA A 72 21.39 5.66 34.31
C ALA A 72 20.16 5.97 35.18
N GLU A 73 19.05 5.25 34.95
CA GLU A 73 18.47 4.27 35.90
C GLU A 73 17.10 3.72 35.41
N SER A 74 16.95 2.39 35.58
CA SER A 74 15.74 1.60 35.87
C SER A 74 14.74 1.19 34.76
N ASP A 75 14.77 -0.14 34.52
CA ASP A 75 13.69 -1.09 34.24
C ASP A 75 12.55 -0.72 33.28
N GLY A 76 12.62 -1.30 32.08
CA GLY A 76 11.49 -1.48 31.17
C GLY A 76 11.83 -2.56 30.14
N ASP A 77 11.05 -3.64 30.14
CA ASP A 77 11.04 -4.73 29.17
C ASP A 77 10.92 -4.19 27.73
N ASP A 78 12.02 -4.18 26.97
CA ASP A 78 12.07 -3.66 25.60
C ASP A 78 12.10 -4.82 24.58
N PRO A 79 11.06 -4.99 23.74
CA PRO A 79 10.99 -6.02 22.70
C PRO A 79 11.95 -5.79 21.52
N ASN A 80 12.78 -4.73 21.57
CA ASN A 80 13.61 -4.30 20.45
C ASN A 80 15.06 -4.84 20.51
N VAL A 81 15.24 -6.12 20.86
CA VAL A 81 16.56 -6.77 20.76
C VAL A 81 16.63 -7.55 19.43
N PRO A 82 17.44 -7.11 18.44
CA PRO A 82 17.52 -7.80 17.17
C PRO A 82 18.14 -9.19 17.33
N ARG A 83 17.37 -10.23 16.97
CA ARG A 83 17.85 -11.61 16.89
C ARG A 83 18.08 -11.99 15.43
N GLN A 84 19.27 -12.48 15.13
CA GLN A 84 19.68 -12.86 13.78
C GLN A 84 19.34 -14.33 13.53
N VAL A 85 18.45 -14.61 12.56
CA VAL A 85 18.23 -15.96 12.04
C VAL A 85 18.47 -15.93 10.53
N GLY A 86 19.68 -16.31 10.13
CA GLY A 86 20.09 -16.30 8.71
C GLY A 86 20.34 -14.88 8.15
N PRO A 87 20.27 -14.69 6.81
CA PRO A 87 20.75 -13.47 6.17
C PRO A 87 19.77 -12.28 6.19
N LEU A 88 18.64 -12.34 6.91
CA LEU A 88 17.66 -11.24 6.95
C LEU A 88 17.44 -10.69 8.37
N THR A 89 17.63 -9.38 8.53
CA THR A 89 17.32 -8.63 9.75
C THR A 89 15.86 -8.16 9.71
N VAL A 90 15.04 -8.64 10.66
CA VAL A 90 13.62 -8.27 10.81
C VAL A 90 13.49 -7.23 11.92
N ILE A 91 12.73 -6.15 11.68
CA ILE A 91 12.30 -5.20 12.70
C ILE A 91 10.77 -5.32 12.81
N GLY A 92 10.28 -5.90 13.91
CA GLY A 92 8.85 -6.03 14.21
C GLY A 92 8.40 -7.47 14.48
N ASP A 93 7.53 -7.62 15.49
CA ASP A 93 7.04 -8.91 16.00
C ASP A 93 5.78 -9.34 15.21
N GLY A 94 5.99 -10.14 14.17
CA GLY A 94 4.90 -10.71 13.40
C GLY A 94 5.41 -11.81 12.47
N PRO A 95 4.89 -13.04 12.53
CA PRO A 95 5.29 -14.09 11.60
C PRO A 95 4.97 -13.64 10.16
N VAL A 96 5.81 -14.02 9.19
CA VAL A 96 5.59 -13.75 7.77
C VAL A 96 4.25 -14.37 7.36
N VAL A 97 3.20 -13.56 7.25
CA VAL A 97 1.87 -14.03 6.84
C VAL A 97 1.85 -14.12 5.32
N VAL A 98 2.13 -15.31 4.80
CA VAL A 98 1.89 -15.63 3.38
C VAL A 98 0.39 -15.74 3.18
N ARG A 99 -0.20 -14.85 2.38
CA ARG A 99 -1.61 -14.91 2.06
C ARG A 99 -1.81 -15.80 0.85
N GLU A 100 -2.36 -16.98 1.07
CA GLU A 100 -2.77 -17.89 0.01
C GLU A 100 -4.18 -17.53 -0.48
N LYS A 101 -4.37 -17.52 -1.80
CA LYS A 101 -5.70 -17.39 -2.40
C LYS A 101 -5.82 -18.41 -3.53
N LEU A 102 -6.71 -19.38 -3.34
CA LEU A 102 -7.05 -20.38 -4.33
C LEU A 102 -8.32 -19.93 -5.06
N PHE A 103 -8.24 -19.84 -6.38
CA PHE A 103 -9.34 -19.43 -7.24
C PHE A 103 -9.58 -20.51 -8.29
N LYS A 104 -10.84 -20.85 -8.54
CA LYS A 104 -11.19 -21.67 -9.70
C LYS A 104 -11.20 -20.76 -10.92
N ALA A 105 -10.29 -20.98 -11.86
CA ALA A 105 -10.24 -20.26 -13.13
C ALA A 105 -10.88 -21.12 -14.22
N ALA A 106 -11.78 -20.52 -15.01
CA ALA A 106 -12.23 -21.12 -16.26
C ALA A 106 -11.22 -20.82 -17.38
N PRO A 107 -10.98 -21.74 -18.33
CA PRO A 107 -10.13 -21.45 -19.48
C PRO A 107 -10.67 -20.25 -20.28
N MET A 108 -9.80 -19.28 -20.55
CA MET A 108 -10.16 -18.05 -21.25
C MET A 108 -9.05 -17.64 -22.22
N THR A 109 -9.39 -16.80 -23.21
CA THR A 109 -8.39 -16.30 -24.16
C THR A 109 -7.57 -15.17 -23.54
N LEU A 110 -6.42 -14.84 -24.15
CA LEU A 110 -5.58 -13.73 -23.70
C LEU A 110 -6.34 -12.40 -23.64
N ASP A 111 -7.16 -12.11 -24.66
CA ASP A 111 -7.94 -10.87 -24.71
C ASP A 111 -8.98 -10.79 -23.58
N GLN A 112 -9.60 -11.92 -23.24
CA GLN A 112 -10.53 -12.01 -22.11
C GLN A 112 -9.80 -11.79 -20.79
N ALA A 113 -8.62 -12.39 -20.62
CA ALA A 113 -7.80 -12.19 -19.43
C ALA A 113 -7.35 -10.72 -19.28
N LEU A 114 -7.02 -10.03 -20.38
CA LEU A 114 -6.72 -8.60 -20.38
C LEU A 114 -7.93 -7.77 -19.96
N TYR A 115 -9.12 -8.06 -20.50
CA TYR A 115 -10.35 -7.37 -20.13
C TYR A 115 -10.66 -7.51 -18.63
N GLU A 116 -10.55 -8.73 -18.10
CA GLU A 116 -10.76 -8.99 -16.67
C GLU A 116 -9.69 -8.32 -15.80
N MET A 117 -8.42 -8.31 -16.24
CA MET A 117 -7.34 -7.59 -15.55
C MET A 117 -7.64 -6.10 -15.44
N GLU A 118 -8.12 -5.47 -16.52
CA GLU A 118 -8.51 -4.06 -16.55
C GLU A 118 -9.74 -3.79 -15.67
N LEU A 119 -10.71 -4.70 -15.66
CA LEU A 119 -11.94 -4.57 -14.89
C LEU A 119 -11.70 -4.69 -13.38
N VAL A 120 -10.83 -5.61 -12.96
CA VAL A 120 -10.43 -5.74 -11.55
C VAL A 120 -9.41 -4.67 -11.16
N GLY A 121 -8.67 -4.12 -12.13
CA GLY A 121 -7.68 -3.06 -11.91
C GLY A 121 -6.41 -3.56 -11.22
N HIS A 122 -6.06 -4.83 -11.40
CA HIS A 122 -4.80 -5.40 -10.91
C HIS A 122 -3.68 -5.29 -11.96
N ASP A 123 -2.43 -5.33 -11.51
CA ASP A 123 -1.26 -5.25 -12.39
C ASP A 123 -0.92 -6.58 -13.07
N PHE A 124 -1.51 -7.68 -12.60
CA PHE A 124 -1.40 -9.00 -13.20
C PHE A 124 -2.70 -9.79 -13.06
N PHE A 125 -2.90 -10.77 -13.95
CA PHE A 125 -4.04 -11.67 -13.93
C PHE A 125 -3.61 -13.09 -14.31
N LEU A 126 -3.94 -14.05 -13.44
CA LEU A 126 -3.64 -15.48 -13.62
C LEU A 126 -4.85 -16.17 -14.24
N PHE A 127 -4.61 -16.93 -15.31
CA PHE A 127 -5.65 -17.64 -16.05
C PHE A 127 -5.11 -18.94 -16.66
N ILE A 128 -6.01 -19.79 -17.14
CA ILE A 128 -5.67 -20.92 -18.01
C ILE A 128 -5.95 -20.48 -19.44
N ASP A 129 -4.92 -20.51 -20.29
CA ASP A 129 -5.06 -20.12 -21.68
C ASP A 129 -5.87 -21.15 -22.46
N LYS A 130 -6.98 -20.74 -23.06
CA LYS A 130 -7.88 -21.62 -23.81
C LYS A 130 -7.22 -22.31 -25.00
N GLU A 131 -6.19 -21.70 -25.59
CA GLU A 131 -5.54 -22.25 -26.79
C GLU A 131 -4.48 -23.29 -26.44
N THR A 132 -3.70 -23.02 -25.39
CA THR A 132 -2.55 -23.85 -25.00
C THR A 132 -2.84 -24.77 -23.83
N ASP A 133 -3.96 -24.55 -23.13
CA ASP A 133 -4.33 -25.19 -21.85
C ASP A 133 -3.27 -25.02 -20.76
N LEU A 134 -2.39 -24.02 -20.91
CA LEU A 134 -1.30 -23.75 -19.99
C LEU A 134 -1.67 -22.66 -18.97
N PRO A 135 -1.25 -22.81 -17.70
CA PRO A 135 -1.30 -21.73 -16.72
C PRO A 135 -0.48 -20.53 -17.20
N SER A 136 -1.16 -19.39 -17.33
CA SER A 136 -0.61 -18.17 -17.90
C SER A 136 -0.93 -16.97 -17.01
N VAL A 137 -0.01 -16.01 -16.98
CA VAL A 137 -0.17 -14.73 -16.29
C VAL A 137 0.04 -13.62 -17.29
N VAL A 138 -0.96 -12.75 -17.43
CA VAL A 138 -0.79 -11.46 -18.12
C VAL A 138 -0.46 -10.39 -17.10
N TYR A 139 0.45 -9.46 -17.43
CA TYR A 139 0.88 -8.40 -16.52
C TYR A 139 1.22 -7.11 -17.27
N ARG A 140 1.15 -5.98 -16.55
CA ARG A 140 1.50 -4.66 -17.08
C ARG A 140 3.02 -4.41 -17.00
N ARG A 141 3.62 -3.96 -18.10
CA ARG A 141 5.02 -3.51 -18.17
C ARG A 141 5.13 -1.99 -17.99
N HIS A 142 6.29 -1.53 -17.55
CA HIS A 142 6.63 -0.11 -17.53
C HIS A 142 6.72 0.41 -18.97
N GLY A 143 5.77 1.24 -19.39
CA GLY A 143 5.70 1.76 -20.77
C GLY A 143 4.34 1.71 -21.45
N TYR A 144 3.27 1.26 -20.77
CA TYR A 144 1.93 0.96 -21.33
C TYR A 144 1.86 -0.33 -22.17
N ASP A 145 2.90 -1.17 -22.11
CA ASP A 145 2.89 -2.48 -22.76
C ASP A 145 2.34 -3.57 -21.84
N TYR A 146 1.83 -4.64 -22.46
CA TYR A 146 1.40 -5.85 -21.78
C TYR A 146 2.38 -7.00 -22.05
N GLY A 147 2.63 -7.83 -21.03
CA GLY A 147 3.45 -9.03 -21.12
C GLY A 147 2.68 -10.27 -20.69
N VAL A 148 3.10 -11.43 -21.19
CA VAL A 148 2.52 -12.73 -20.85
C VAL A 148 3.64 -13.66 -20.39
N ILE A 149 3.45 -14.31 -19.24
CA ILE A 149 4.31 -15.37 -18.73
C ILE A 149 3.48 -16.66 -18.75
N ARG A 150 4.05 -17.74 -19.27
CA ARG A 150 3.41 -19.07 -19.26
C ARG A 150 4.31 -20.03 -18.49
N VAL A 151 3.70 -20.99 -17.82
CA VAL A 151 4.42 -22.07 -17.15
C VAL A 151 4.06 -23.37 -17.85
N GLU A 152 5.07 -24.03 -18.39
CA GLU A 152 5.00 -25.40 -18.86
C GLU A 152 5.48 -26.32 -17.73
N ALA A 153 4.84 -27.47 -17.57
CA ALA A 153 5.12 -28.45 -16.52
C ALA A 153 6.27 -29.40 -16.91
#